data_AF-A0A8S9G975-F1
#
_entry.id   AF-A0A8S9G975-F1
#
_cell.length_a   1.000
_cell.length_b   1.000
_cell.length_c   1.000
_cell.angle_alpha   90.00
_cell.angle_beta   90.00
_cell.angle_gamma   90.00
#
_symmetry.space_group_name_H-M   'P 1'
#
loop_
_entity.id
_entity.type
_entity.pdbx_description
1 polymer ?
#
loop_
_entity_poly.entity_id
_entity_poly.type
_entity_poly.pdbx_seq_one_letter_code
_entity_poly.pdbx_strand_id
1 'polypeptide(L)'
;MNTGAEGVETALKIARKWGHEKKNILKDELILMTQSFEKIIKEKGDKIAGFLFKPVQGEAGVVIPPEGYLKIVRELCTKYNVLMIADEVQ
;
A
#
# COMPACT_ATOMS: atom_id res chain seq x y z
N MET A 1 -18.91 -7.42 0.41
CA MET A 1 -18.21 -7.02 -0.82
C MET A 1 -18.60 -8.02 -1.88
N ASN A 2 -18.96 -7.56 -3.07
CA ASN A 2 -19.44 -8.35 -4.20
C ASN A 2 -18.38 -8.51 -5.29
N THR A 3 -17.35 -7.65 -5.30
CA THR A 3 -16.26 -7.68 -6.30
C THR A 3 -14.91 -7.41 -5.65
N GLY A 4 -13.83 -7.80 -6.34
CA GLY A 4 -12.46 -7.46 -5.95
C GLY A 4 -12.20 -5.95 -5.90
N ALA A 5 -12.81 -5.19 -6.83
CA ALA A 5 -12.75 -3.73 -6.85
C ALA A 5 -13.37 -3.10 -5.58
N GLU A 6 -14.48 -3.66 -5.08
CA GLU A 6 -15.06 -3.23 -3.80
C GLU A 6 -14.13 -3.55 -2.61
N GLY A 7 -13.37 -4.64 -2.70
CA GLY A 7 -12.33 -5.01 -1.72
C GLY A 7 -11.21 -3.98 -1.65
N VAL A 8 -10.63 -3.64 -2.79
CA VAL A 8 -9.63 -2.58 -2.92
C VAL A 8 -10.17 -1.25 -2.40
N GLU A 9 -11.34 -0.83 -2.85
CA GLU A 9 -11.95 0.44 -2.43
C GLU A 9 -12.20 0.49 -0.91
N THR A 10 -12.63 -0.62 -0.31
CA THR A 10 -12.82 -0.69 1.14
C THR A 10 -11.49 -0.64 1.89
N ALA A 11 -10.46 -1.35 1.43
CA ALA A 11 -9.13 -1.32 2.02
C ALA A 11 -8.55 0.10 1.98
N LEU A 12 -8.70 0.79 0.84
CA LEU A 12 -8.30 2.19 0.71
C LEU A 12 -9.06 3.07 1.71
N LYS A 13 -10.39 2.99 1.79
CA LYS A 13 -11.20 3.76 2.75
C LYS A 13 -10.80 3.54 4.20
N ILE A 14 -10.56 2.29 4.59
CA ILE A 14 -10.09 1.94 5.95
C ILE A 14 -8.72 2.56 6.20
N ALA A 15 -7.77 2.43 5.26
CA ALA A 15 -6.46 3.03 5.40
C ALA A 15 -6.52 4.56 5.49
N ARG A 16 -7.41 5.20 4.71
CA ARG A 16 -7.65 6.65 4.82
C ARG A 16 -8.12 7.04 6.21
N LYS A 17 -9.15 6.36 6.72
CA LYS A 17 -9.68 6.60 8.07
C LYS A 17 -8.60 6.42 9.13
N TRP A 18 -7.84 5.34 9.06
CA TRP A 18 -6.74 5.06 9.98
C TRP A 18 -5.65 6.14 9.92
N GLY A 19 -5.27 6.59 8.72
CA GLY A 19 -4.30 7.68 8.54
C GLY A 19 -4.74 8.98 9.19
N HIS A 20 -6.02 9.32 9.10
CA HIS A 20 -6.59 10.46 9.80
C HIS A 20 -6.57 10.28 11.32
N GLU A 21 -7.04 9.14 11.83
CA GLU A 21 -7.23 8.91 13.27
C GLU A 21 -5.94 8.65 14.04
N LYS A 22 -4.93 8.05 13.40
CA LYS A 22 -3.70 7.59 14.07
C LYS A 22 -2.44 8.33 13.65
N LYS A 23 -2.42 8.94 12.46
CA LYS A 23 -1.26 9.67 11.95
C LYS A 23 -1.52 11.16 11.73
N ASN A 24 -2.75 11.64 11.91
CA ASN A 24 -3.15 13.03 11.61
C ASN A 24 -2.81 13.47 10.19
N ILE A 25 -2.82 12.54 9.21
CA ILE A 25 -2.53 12.86 7.82
C ILE A 25 -3.74 13.57 7.19
N LEU A 26 -3.51 14.60 6.37
CA LEU A 26 -4.55 15.30 5.62
C LEU A 26 -4.95 14.52 4.35
N LYS A 27 -6.17 14.75 3.86
CA LYS A 27 -6.87 13.87 2.91
C LYS A 27 -6.15 13.67 1.57
N ASP A 28 -5.29 14.60 1.17
CA ASP A 28 -4.68 14.68 -0.16
C ASP A 28 -3.33 13.96 -0.29
N GLU A 29 -2.77 13.36 0.77
CA GLU A 29 -1.41 12.77 0.79
C GLU A 29 -1.38 11.23 0.96
N LEU A 30 -2.53 10.58 0.90
CA LEU A 30 -2.82 9.44 1.79
C LEU A 30 -2.39 8.04 1.30
N ILE A 31 -2.25 7.80 -0.02
CA ILE A 31 -2.07 6.44 -0.59
C ILE A 31 -1.03 6.45 -1.72
N LEU A 32 -0.16 5.43 -1.72
CA LEU A 32 0.80 5.18 -2.81
C LEU A 32 0.53 3.86 -3.53
N MET A 33 0.62 3.90 -4.86
CA MET A 33 0.48 2.76 -5.77
C MET A 33 1.55 2.86 -6.88
N THR A 34 2.83 2.81 -6.51
CA THR A 34 3.94 3.04 -7.47
C THR A 34 5.10 2.11 -7.24
N GLN A 35 5.79 1.76 -8.33
CA GLN A 35 7.00 0.94 -8.35
C GLN A 35 8.19 1.63 -7.66
N SER A 36 8.13 2.96 -7.49
CA SER A 36 9.16 3.75 -6.76
C SER A 36 8.88 3.86 -5.25
N PHE A 37 8.23 2.86 -4.67
CA PHE A 37 7.78 2.86 -3.27
C PHE A 37 8.89 3.22 -2.29
N GLU A 38 10.08 2.62 -2.42
CA GLU A 38 11.19 2.83 -1.48
C GLU A 38 11.63 4.29 -1.40
N LYS A 39 11.70 4.99 -2.54
CA LYS A 39 12.07 6.41 -2.56
C LYS A 39 11.01 7.26 -1.86
N ILE A 40 9.75 7.03 -2.20
CA ILE A 40 8.67 7.91 -1.73
C ILE A 40 8.36 7.67 -0.25
N ILE A 41 8.42 6.42 0.24
CA ILE A 41 8.21 6.16 1.66
C ILE A 41 9.34 6.74 2.52
N LYS A 42 10.57 6.83 1.99
CA LYS A 42 11.68 7.53 2.66
C LYS A 42 11.46 9.04 2.71
N GLU A 43 10.92 9.64 1.65
CA GLU A 43 10.70 11.09 1.56
C GLU A 43 9.44 11.56 2.29
N LYS A 44 8.38 10.73 2.32
CA LYS A 44 7.02 11.13 2.75
C LYS A 44 6.33 10.10 3.65
N GLY A 45 7.09 9.22 4.32
CA GLY A 45 6.57 8.12 5.16
C GLY A 45 5.57 8.55 6.24
N ASP A 46 5.78 9.74 6.80
CA ASP A 46 4.89 10.40 7.76
C ASP A 46 3.53 10.75 7.17
N LYS A 47 3.47 11.02 5.87
CA LYS A 47 2.28 11.46 5.13
C LYS A 47 1.53 10.34 4.43
N ILE A 48 2.03 9.11 4.47
CA ILE A 48 1.42 7.96 3.80
C ILE A 48 0.63 7.16 4.83
N ALA A 49 -0.65 6.87 4.56
CA ALA A 49 -1.45 6.03 5.45
C ALA A 49 -1.39 4.55 5.04
N GLY A 50 -1.38 4.28 3.73
CA GLY A 50 -1.33 2.91 3.21
C GLY A 50 -0.55 2.80 1.90
N PHE A 51 0.07 1.64 1.72
CA PHE A 51 0.69 1.21 0.48
C PHE A 51 -0.06 0.01 -0.06
N LEU A 52 -0.69 0.16 -1.22
CA LEU A 52 -1.41 -0.90 -1.91
C LEU A 52 -0.60 -1.37 -3.10
N PHE A 53 -0.35 -2.67 -3.16
CA PHE A 53 0.43 -3.30 -4.21
C PHE A 53 -0.04 -4.73 -4.47
N LYS A 54 0.29 -5.26 -5.64
CA LYS A 54 0.04 -6.65 -6.03
C LYS A 54 1.30 -7.47 -5.75
N PRO A 55 1.26 -8.48 -4.86
CA PRO A 55 2.44 -9.31 -4.56
C PRO A 55 2.97 -10.05 -5.78
N VAL A 56 2.08 -10.53 -6.64
CA VAL A 56 2.36 -11.05 -7.96
C VAL A 56 1.46 -10.29 -8.93
N GLN A 57 2.01 -9.75 -10.02
CA GLN A 57 1.19 -9.16 -11.07
C GLN A 57 0.72 -10.28 -11.98
N GLY A 58 -0.56 -10.29 -12.39
CA GLY A 58 -1.15 -11.33 -13.23
C GLY A 58 -1.79 -10.74 -14.48
N GLU A 59 -2.53 -9.63 -14.35
CA GLU A 59 -3.31 -9.06 -15.47
C GLU A 59 -2.45 -8.36 -16.53
N ALA A 60 -1.25 -7.90 -16.16
CA ALA A 60 -0.28 -7.33 -17.10
C ALA A 60 0.82 -8.35 -17.49
N GLY A 61 0.54 -9.64 -17.30
CA GLY A 61 1.51 -10.73 -17.35
C GLY A 61 1.91 -11.18 -15.94
N VAL A 62 2.23 -12.48 -15.79
CA VAL A 62 2.68 -13.08 -14.53
C VAL A 62 4.09 -12.57 -14.21
N VAL A 63 4.18 -11.53 -13.39
CA VAL A 63 5.45 -10.96 -12.92
C VAL A 63 5.64 -11.33 -11.46
N ILE A 64 6.59 -12.22 -11.23
CA ILE A 64 7.04 -12.61 -9.90
C ILE A 64 8.06 -11.56 -9.45
N PRO A 65 7.89 -10.94 -8.26
CA PRO A 65 8.86 -9.98 -7.77
C PRO A 65 10.19 -10.67 -7.45
N PRO A 66 11.32 -9.92 -7.46
CA PRO A 66 12.60 -10.47 -7.05
C PRO A 66 12.58 -10.94 -5.60
N GLU A 67 13.49 -11.84 -5.26
CA GLU A 67 13.65 -12.35 -3.90
C GLU A 67 13.84 -11.19 -2.89
N GLY A 68 13.18 -11.30 -1.74
CA GLY A 68 13.26 -10.30 -0.68
C GLY A 68 12.36 -9.06 -0.87
N TYR A 69 11.72 -8.87 -2.03
CA TYR A 69 10.84 -7.71 -2.28
C TYR A 69 9.76 -7.55 -1.20
N LEU A 70 8.98 -8.61 -0.92
CA LEU A 70 7.89 -8.56 0.07
C LEU A 70 8.41 -8.30 1.49
N LYS A 71 9.60 -8.82 1.82
CA LYS A 71 10.25 -8.57 3.11
C LYS A 71 10.62 -7.10 3.26
N ILE A 72 11.24 -6.52 2.23
CA ILE A 72 11.60 -5.09 2.20
C ILE A 72 10.34 -4.21 2.29
N VAL A 73 9.28 -4.55 1.55
CA VAL A 73 7.99 -3.83 1.62
C VAL A 73 7.44 -3.86 3.05
N ARG A 74 7.42 -5.03 3.69
CA ARG A 74 6.95 -5.19 5.06
C ARG A 74 7.79 -4.39 6.05
N GLU A 75 9.11 -4.45 5.95
CA GLU A 75 10.05 -3.72 6.81
C GLU A 75 9.86 -2.20 6.69
N LEU A 76 9.76 -1.69 5.46
CA LEU A 76 9.52 -0.27 5.20
C LEU A 76 8.16 0.19 5.74
N CYS A 77 7.08 -0.55 5.44
CA CYS A 77 5.76 -0.25 5.97
C CYS A 77 5.75 -0.22 7.51
N THR A 78 6.42 -1.17 8.17
CA THR A 78 6.56 -1.17 9.63
C THR A 78 7.35 0.04 10.12
N LYS A 79 8.51 0.32 9.51
CA LYS A 79 9.40 1.43 9.90
C LYS A 79 8.71 2.79 9.87
N TYR A 80 7.90 3.04 8.84
CA TYR A 80 7.25 4.34 8.64
C TYR A 80 5.80 4.37 9.13
N ASN A 81 5.36 3.32 9.85
CA ASN A 81 3.99 3.16 10.31
C ASN A 81 2.99 3.38 9.15
N VAL A 82 3.12 2.60 8.09
CA VAL A 82 2.26 2.61 6.89
C VAL A 82 1.54 1.27 6.82
N LEU A 83 0.23 1.31 6.55
CA LEU A 83 -0.54 0.08 6.35
C LEU A 83 -0.12 -0.59 5.04
N MET A 84 0.30 -1.84 5.13
CA MET A 84 0.62 -2.67 3.97
C MET A 84 -0.66 -3.36 3.50
N ILE A 85 -1.08 -3.10 2.26
CA ILE A 85 -2.28 -3.67 1.64
C ILE A 85 -1.82 -4.51 0.44
N ALA A 86 -1.81 -5.82 0.63
CA ALA A 86 -1.53 -6.77 -0.45
C ALA A 86 -2.85 -7.07 -1.19
N ASP A 87 -2.90 -6.70 -2.47
CA ASP A 87 -4.01 -7.04 -3.35
C ASP A 87 -3.77 -8.44 -3.95
N GLU A 88 -4.43 -9.44 -3.34
CA GLU A 88 -4.41 -10.85 -3.75
C GLU A 88 -5.71 -11.27 -4.46
N VAL A 89 -6.44 -10.32 -5.04
CA VAL A 89 -7.74 -10.57 -5.68
C VAL A 89 -7.65 -11.38 -6.97
N GLN A 90 -6.49 -11.40 -7.63
CA GLN A 90 -6.27 -12.11 -8.91
C GLN A 90 -6.95 -13.47 -9.00
#